data_AF-A0A644Y4D8-F1
#
_entry.id   AF-A0A644Y4D8-F1
#
_cell.length_a   1.000
_cell.length_b   1.000
_cell.length_c   1.000
_cell.angle_alpha   90.00
_cell.angle_beta   90.00
_cell.angle_gamma   90.00
#
_symmetry.space_group_name_H-M   'P 1'
#
loop_
_entity.id
_entity.type
_entity.pdbx_description
1 polymer ?
#
loop_
_entity_poly.entity_id
_entity_poly.type
_entity_poly.pdbx_seq_one_letter_code
_entity_poly.pdbx_strand_id
1 'polypeptide(L)'
;MQDKLNQLFERLDENLAECRAKWAAMRNDALIDSSREITAIKDAHYYLTESHGFEPEEADYLLLFQNPLQVVADKWLERTEDLSDFSFALNEVFDKQDALRDYDLKEKPSVLEKLRSVVSSAVKPGHPSKEQEVR
;
A
#
# COMPACT_ATOMS: atom_id res chain seq x y z
N MET A 1 -25.37 -27.47 -12.08
CA MET A 1 -25.18 -26.01 -11.99
C MET A 1 -24.89 -25.60 -10.55
N GLN A 2 -25.85 -25.69 -9.63
CA GLN A 2 -25.63 -25.32 -8.22
C GLN A 2 -24.47 -26.10 -7.56
N ASP A 3 -24.33 -27.39 -7.88
CA ASP A 3 -23.28 -28.25 -7.31
C ASP A 3 -21.85 -27.79 -7.66
N LYS A 4 -21.62 -27.38 -8.91
CA LYS A 4 -20.33 -26.87 -9.40
C LYS A 4 -19.99 -25.51 -8.81
N LEU A 5 -20.99 -24.64 -8.68
CA LEU A 5 -20.81 -23.33 -8.08
C LEU A 5 -20.50 -23.44 -6.58
N ASN A 6 -21.18 -24.32 -5.86
CA ASN A 6 -20.85 -24.62 -4.47
C ASN A 6 -19.43 -25.22 -4.35
N GLN A 7 -19.05 -26.14 -5.24
CA GLN A 7 -17.70 -26.72 -5.28
C GLN A 7 -16.63 -25.63 -5.50
N LEU A 8 -16.90 -24.65 -6.37
CA LEU A 8 -15.99 -23.52 -6.58
C LEU A 8 -15.84 -22.68 -5.32
N PHE A 9 -16.95 -22.32 -4.66
CA PHE A 9 -16.89 -21.51 -3.44
C PHE A 9 -16.16 -22.22 -2.30
N GLU A 10 -16.42 -23.51 -2.09
CA GLU A 10 -15.67 -24.33 -1.13
C GLU A 10 -14.17 -24.32 -1.46
N ARG A 11 -13.80 -24.49 -2.73
CA ARG A 11 -12.39 -24.44 -3.15
C ARG A 11 -11.75 -23.07 -2.92
N LEU A 12 -12.47 -21.98 -3.18
CA LEU A 12 -11.98 -20.61 -2.95
C LEU A 12 -11.75 -20.37 -1.45
N ASP A 13 -12.64 -20.86 -0.59
CA ASP A 13 -12.50 -20.76 0.87
C ASP A 13 -11.32 -21.61 1.38
N GLU A 14 -11.15 -22.82 0.87
CA GLU A 14 -9.99 -23.67 1.15
C GLU A 14 -8.68 -22.98 0.75
N ASN A 15 -8.62 -22.42 -0.47
CA ASN A 15 -7.44 -21.68 -0.94
C ASN A 15 -7.13 -20.47 -0.05
N LEU A 16 -8.14 -19.71 0.38
CA LEU A 16 -7.94 -18.58 1.28
C LEU A 16 -7.45 -19.05 2.66
N ALA A 17 -7.98 -20.16 3.19
CA ALA A 17 -7.55 -20.73 4.46
C ALA A 17 -6.08 -21.18 4.41
N GLU A 18 -5.66 -21.82 3.32
CA GLU A 18 -4.26 -22.18 3.09
C GLU A 18 -3.34 -20.96 3.04
N CYS A 19 -3.75 -19.88 2.34
CA CYS A 19 -3.01 -18.63 2.31
C CYS A 19 -2.87 -18.03 3.72
N ARG A 20 -3.96 -17.99 4.50
CA ARG A 20 -3.94 -17.52 5.90
C ARG A 20 -2.99 -18.32 6.77
N ALA A 21 -2.97 -19.65 6.61
CA ALA A 21 -2.04 -20.52 7.35
C ALA A 21 -0.58 -20.23 6.98
N LYS A 22 -0.29 -20.01 5.69
CA LYS A 22 1.05 -19.60 5.23
C LYS A 22 1.47 -18.26 5.83
N TRP A 23 0.60 -17.25 5.77
CA TRP A 23 0.86 -15.92 6.33
C TRP A 23 1.09 -15.95 7.85
N ALA A 24 0.32 -16.76 8.59
CA ALA A 24 0.49 -16.91 10.03
C ALA A 24 1.84 -17.53 10.42
N ALA A 25 2.47 -18.29 9.52
CA ALA A 25 3.79 -18.87 9.71
C ALA A 25 4.94 -17.96 9.24
N MET A 26 4.64 -16.86 8.54
CA MET A 26 5.65 -15.91 8.08
C MET A 26 6.18 -15.04 9.22
N ARG A 27 7.39 -14.54 9.05
CA ARG A 27 7.93 -13.50 9.92
C ARG A 27 7.27 -12.15 9.61
N ASN A 28 7.24 -11.26 10.59
CA ASN A 28 6.57 -9.95 10.47
C ASN A 28 7.10 -9.09 9.31
N ASP A 29 8.41 -9.11 9.06
CA ASP A 29 9.05 -8.40 7.94
C ASP A 29 8.52 -8.91 6.60
N ALA A 30 8.60 -10.23 6.37
CA ALA A 30 8.09 -10.86 5.17
C ALA A 30 6.56 -10.65 4.99
N LEU A 31 5.80 -10.67 6.08
CA LEU A 31 4.35 -10.44 6.05
C LEU A 31 4.00 -9.02 5.58
N ILE A 32 4.75 -8.01 6.04
CA ILE A 32 4.58 -6.62 5.61
C ILE A 32 4.93 -6.47 4.13
N ASP A 33 6.02 -7.09 3.70
CA ASP A 33 6.45 -7.06 2.29
C ASP A 33 5.43 -7.73 1.36
N SER A 34 4.72 -8.76 1.84
CA SER A 34 3.62 -9.42 1.11
C SER A 34 2.28 -8.69 1.16
N SER A 35 2.18 -7.49 1.75
CA SER A 35 0.90 -6.78 1.96
C SER A 35 0.06 -6.56 0.69
N ARG A 36 0.70 -6.32 -0.46
CA ARG A 36 0.01 -6.15 -1.75
C ARG A 36 -0.59 -7.45 -2.26
N GLU A 37 0.15 -8.55 -2.16
CA GLU A 37 -0.32 -9.89 -2.50
C GLU A 37 -1.49 -10.32 -1.58
N ILE A 38 -1.37 -10.06 -0.27
CA ILE A 38 -2.43 -10.32 0.71
C ILE A 38 -3.70 -9.56 0.33
N THR A 39 -3.58 -8.29 -0.03
CA THR A 39 -4.72 -7.48 -0.48
C THR A 39 -5.33 -8.05 -1.75
N ALA A 40 -4.50 -8.39 -2.75
CA ALA A 40 -4.99 -8.93 -4.01
C ALA A 40 -5.76 -10.24 -3.84
N ILE A 41 -5.27 -11.15 -2.99
CA ILE A 41 -5.94 -12.42 -2.68
C ILE A 41 -7.28 -12.17 -1.96
N LYS A 42 -7.33 -11.23 -1.02
CA LYS A 42 -8.57 -10.90 -0.31
C LYS A 42 -9.62 -10.25 -1.22
N ASP A 43 -9.21 -9.31 -2.07
CA ASP A 43 -10.08 -8.64 -3.02
C ASP A 43 -10.65 -9.62 -4.05
N ALA A 44 -9.78 -10.49 -4.59
CA ALA A 44 -10.19 -11.54 -5.51
C ALA A 44 -11.22 -12.47 -4.87
N HIS A 45 -10.96 -12.96 -3.64
CA HIS A 45 -11.89 -13.83 -2.94
C HIS A 45 -13.25 -13.15 -2.75
N TYR A 46 -13.27 -11.94 -2.19
CA TYR A 46 -14.50 -11.17 -1.98
C TYR A 46 -15.27 -10.95 -3.28
N TYR A 47 -14.61 -10.56 -4.35
CA TYR A 47 -15.27 -10.32 -5.63
C TYR A 47 -15.91 -11.60 -6.19
N LEU A 48 -15.18 -12.71 -6.15
CA LEU A 48 -15.65 -13.99 -6.70
C LEU A 48 -16.80 -14.57 -5.88
N THR A 49 -16.81 -14.43 -4.55
CA THR A 49 -17.88 -15.01 -3.71
C THR A 49 -19.09 -14.08 -3.56
N GLU A 50 -18.89 -12.77 -3.49
CA GLU A 50 -19.98 -11.83 -3.13
C GLU A 50 -20.54 -11.04 -4.32
N SER A 51 -19.77 -10.83 -5.40
CA SER A 51 -20.11 -9.81 -6.41
C SER A 51 -20.22 -10.31 -7.84
N HIS A 52 -19.42 -11.31 -8.25
CA HIS A 52 -19.24 -11.62 -9.66
C HIS A 52 -20.50 -12.22 -10.32
N GLY A 53 -21.12 -13.21 -9.68
CA GLY A 53 -22.23 -13.98 -10.25
C GLY A 53 -21.76 -14.87 -11.41
N PHE A 54 -21.44 -16.14 -11.14
CA PHE A 54 -20.85 -17.05 -12.11
C PHE A 54 -21.86 -17.70 -13.06
N GLU A 55 -21.50 -17.77 -14.33
CA GLU A 55 -22.07 -18.71 -15.28
C GLU A 55 -21.46 -20.12 -15.10
N PRO A 56 -22.17 -21.19 -15.49
CA PRO A 56 -21.71 -22.57 -15.27
C PRO A 56 -20.34 -22.89 -15.88
N GLU A 57 -20.10 -22.39 -17.09
CA GLU A 57 -18.86 -22.64 -17.84
C GLU A 57 -17.65 -21.93 -17.21
N GLU A 58 -17.87 -20.77 -16.60
CA GLU A 58 -16.84 -20.01 -15.88
C GLU A 58 -16.42 -20.74 -14.61
N ALA A 59 -17.40 -21.29 -13.87
CA ALA A 59 -17.13 -22.08 -12.69
C ALA A 59 -16.36 -23.37 -13.04
N ASP A 60 -16.77 -24.07 -14.09
CA ASP A 60 -16.05 -25.26 -14.57
C ASP A 60 -14.62 -24.93 -15.02
N TYR A 61 -14.41 -23.79 -15.69
CA TYR A 61 -13.08 -23.34 -16.11
C TYR A 61 -12.17 -23.06 -14.90
N LEU A 62 -12.65 -22.33 -13.90
CA LEU A 62 -11.86 -22.03 -12.69
C LEU A 62 -11.54 -23.28 -11.89
N LEU A 63 -12.45 -24.25 -11.85
CA LEU A 63 -12.23 -25.53 -11.17
C LEU A 63 -11.16 -26.41 -11.82
N LEU A 64 -10.65 -26.06 -13.01
CA LEU A 64 -9.48 -26.72 -13.61
C LEU A 64 -8.18 -26.41 -12.85
N PHE A 65 -8.14 -25.31 -12.09
CA PHE A 65 -6.94 -24.91 -11.36
C PHE A 65 -6.91 -25.51 -9.95
N GLN A 66 -5.71 -25.81 -9.46
CA GLN A 66 -5.52 -26.25 -8.08
C GLN A 66 -5.84 -25.12 -7.09
N ASN A 67 -5.44 -23.89 -7.45
CA ASN A 67 -5.68 -22.69 -6.67
C ASN A 67 -6.23 -21.57 -7.59
N PRO A 68 -7.52 -21.65 -7.98
CA PRO A 68 -8.16 -20.61 -8.79
C PRO A 68 -8.08 -19.22 -8.15
N LEU A 69 -8.10 -19.15 -6.82
CA LEU A 69 -8.00 -17.87 -6.11
C LEU A 69 -6.68 -17.16 -6.41
N GLN A 70 -5.55 -17.87 -6.37
CA GLN A 70 -4.24 -17.30 -6.71
C GLN A 70 -4.20 -16.82 -8.16
N VAL A 71 -4.76 -17.62 -9.10
CA VAL A 71 -4.76 -17.27 -10.54
C VAL A 71 -5.44 -15.93 -10.79
N VAL A 72 -6.59 -15.69 -10.16
CA VAL A 72 -7.30 -14.41 -10.28
C VAL A 72 -6.57 -13.29 -9.54
N ALA A 73 -6.04 -13.58 -8.34
CA ALA A 73 -5.29 -12.61 -7.55
C ALA A 73 -4.04 -12.11 -8.28
N ASP A 74 -3.29 -12.98 -8.96
CA ASP A 74 -2.10 -12.60 -9.73
C ASP A 74 -2.47 -11.61 -10.85
N LYS A 75 -3.60 -11.85 -11.55
CA LYS A 75 -4.09 -10.92 -12.58
C LYS A 75 -4.58 -9.60 -12.02
N TRP A 76 -5.17 -9.61 -10.83
CA TRP A 76 -5.53 -8.38 -10.15
C TRP A 76 -4.30 -7.62 -9.66
N LEU A 77 -3.30 -8.32 -9.15
CA LEU A 77 -2.05 -7.74 -8.69
C LEU A 77 -1.33 -7.05 -9.86
N GLU A 78 -1.14 -7.73 -11.00
CA GLU A 78 -0.56 -7.18 -12.23
C GLU A 78 -1.20 -5.83 -12.62
N ARG A 79 -2.52 -5.71 -12.45
CA ARG A 79 -3.25 -4.47 -12.75
C ARG A 79 -3.08 -3.37 -11.71
N THR A 80 -2.92 -3.73 -10.44
CA THR A 80 -2.82 -2.78 -9.32
C THR A 80 -1.39 -2.42 -8.94
N GLU A 81 -0.38 -3.02 -9.56
CA GLU A 81 1.04 -2.59 -9.41
C GLU A 81 1.34 -1.26 -10.06
N ASP A 82 0.50 -0.84 -11.01
CA ASP A 82 0.68 0.44 -11.68
C ASP A 82 0.33 1.61 -10.75
N LEU A 83 1.36 2.18 -10.12
CA LEU A 83 1.27 3.39 -9.29
C LEU A 83 1.50 4.67 -10.11
N SER A 84 1.51 4.59 -11.43
CA SER A 84 1.79 5.76 -12.28
C SER A 84 0.80 6.91 -12.09
N ASP A 85 -0.44 6.62 -11.69
CA ASP A 85 -1.48 7.63 -11.41
C ASP A 85 -1.65 7.96 -9.92
N PHE A 86 -0.63 7.71 -9.09
CA PHE A 86 -0.66 8.15 -7.69
C PHE A 86 -0.79 9.69 -7.55
N SER A 87 -0.52 10.43 -8.63
CA SER A 87 -0.84 11.86 -8.75
C SER A 87 -2.28 12.21 -8.41
N PHE A 88 -3.24 11.34 -8.74
CA PHE A 88 -4.65 11.56 -8.41
C PHE A 88 -4.85 11.73 -6.89
N ALA A 89 -4.23 10.87 -6.07
CA ALA A 89 -4.34 10.93 -4.62
C ALA A 89 -3.78 12.25 -4.06
N LEU A 90 -2.67 12.74 -4.61
CA LEU A 90 -2.10 14.03 -4.21
C LEU A 90 -2.99 15.20 -4.63
N ASN A 91 -3.52 15.17 -5.85
CA ASN A 91 -4.43 16.20 -6.33
C ASN A 91 -5.67 16.29 -5.45
N GLU A 92 -6.28 15.16 -5.09
CA GLU A 92 -7.42 15.13 -4.17
C GLU A 92 -7.11 15.78 -2.82
N VAL A 93 -5.94 15.50 -2.25
CA VAL A 93 -5.49 16.11 -0.98
C VAL A 93 -5.29 17.62 -1.13
N PHE A 94 -4.67 18.07 -2.23
CA PHE A 94 -4.35 19.48 -2.45
C PHE A 94 -5.57 20.32 -2.84
N ASP A 95 -6.48 19.76 -3.63
CA ASP A 95 -7.65 20.45 -4.15
C ASP A 95 -8.70 20.62 -3.05
N LYS A 96 -8.92 19.59 -2.22
CA LYS A 96 -9.94 19.64 -1.16
C LYS A 96 -9.44 20.31 0.11
N GLN A 97 -8.17 20.08 0.49
CA GLN A 97 -7.55 20.53 1.74
C GLN A 97 -8.36 20.21 3.02
N ASP A 98 -9.36 19.33 2.92
CA ASP A 98 -10.20 18.88 4.02
C ASP A 98 -9.39 18.09 5.07
N ALA A 99 -8.29 17.47 4.64
CA ALA A 99 -7.29 16.86 5.52
C ALA A 99 -6.76 17.81 6.61
N LEU A 100 -6.81 19.15 6.42
CA LEU A 100 -6.44 20.12 7.47
C LEU A 100 -7.37 20.09 8.69
N ARG A 101 -8.60 19.62 8.52
CA ARG A 101 -9.58 19.43 9.61
C ARG A 101 -9.47 18.04 10.22
N ASP A 102 -9.18 17.04 9.40
CA ASP A 102 -9.33 15.63 9.78
C ASP A 102 -8.03 15.01 10.35
N TYR A 103 -6.88 15.68 10.21
CA TYR A 103 -5.58 15.19 10.69
C TYR A 103 -4.86 16.20 11.58
N ASP A 104 -4.11 15.70 12.57
CA ASP A 104 -3.29 16.51 13.46
C ASP A 104 -2.17 17.25 12.69
N LEU A 105 -2.07 18.56 12.94
CA LEU A 105 -1.03 19.41 12.35
C LEU A 105 0.22 19.42 13.24
N LYS A 106 1.39 19.42 12.60
CA LYS A 106 2.65 19.68 13.30
C LYS A 106 2.58 21.07 13.95
N GLU A 107 3.03 21.17 15.20
CA GLU A 107 3.18 22.46 15.85
C GLU A 107 4.07 23.38 15.00
N LYS A 108 3.59 24.59 14.73
CA LYS A 108 4.39 25.57 14.00
C LYS A 108 5.54 26.01 14.93
N PRO A 109 6.81 25.96 14.50
CA PRO A 109 7.90 26.46 15.32
C PRO A 109 7.62 27.91 15.65
N SER A 110 7.73 28.23 16.94
CA SER A 110 7.41 29.56 17.41
C SER A 110 8.30 30.59 16.71
N VAL A 111 7.81 31.82 16.58
CA VAL A 111 8.60 32.92 16.02
C VAL A 111 9.95 33.05 16.76
N LEU A 112 9.98 32.75 18.05
CA LEU A 112 11.19 32.75 18.87
C LEU A 112 12.19 31.66 18.48
N GLU A 113 11.73 30.45 18.18
CA GLU A 113 12.61 29.37 17.69
C GLU A 113 13.17 29.68 16.31
N LYS A 114 12.36 30.28 15.43
CA LYS A 114 12.83 30.77 14.12
C LYS A 114 13.91 31.85 14.28
N LEU A 115 13.72 32.79 15.20
CA LEU A 115 14.72 33.83 15.47
C LEU A 115 16.00 33.24 16.07
N ARG A 116 15.92 32.27 16.99
CA ARG A 116 17.09 31.59 17.55
C ARG A 116 17.88 30.80 16.52
N SER A 117 17.21 30.14 15.57
CA SER A 117 17.91 29.40 14.51
C SER A 117 18.66 30.34 13.55
N VAL A 118 18.06 31.49 13.21
CA VAL A 118 18.69 32.53 12.37
C VAL A 118 19.91 33.16 13.07
N VAL A 119 19.81 33.43 14.37
CA VAL A 119 20.96 33.94 15.14
C VAL A 119 22.06 32.87 15.23
N SER A 120 21.71 31.60 15.39
CA SER A 120 22.71 30.50 15.48
C SER A 120 23.39 30.19 14.15
N SER A 121 22.71 30.38 13.01
CA SER A 121 23.31 30.23 11.68
C SER A 121 24.17 31.42 11.27
N ALA A 122 23.89 32.63 11.77
CA ALA A 122 24.72 33.82 11.58
C ALA A 122 26.03 33.81 12.38
N VAL A 123 26.16 32.95 13.41
CA VAL A 123 27.33 32.91 14.32
C VAL A 123 28.39 31.88 13.90
N LYS A 124 28.19 31.09 12.83
CA LYS A 124 29.29 30.24 12.30
C LYS A 124 30.38 31.13 11.65
N PRO A 125 31.61 31.19 12.20
CA PRO A 125 32.64 32.14 11.76
C PRO A 125 33.35 31.63 10.51
N GLY A 126 33.31 32.41 9.43
CA GLY A 126 34.11 32.19 8.22
C GLY A 126 35.51 32.78 8.35
N HIS A 127 36.48 31.91 8.68
CA HIS A 127 37.92 31.88 8.35
C HIS A 127 38.86 33.11 8.56
N PRO A 128 40.18 32.88 8.84
CA PRO A 128 41.16 33.86 9.25
C PRO A 128 41.74 34.60 8.04
N SER A 129 41.79 35.93 8.11
CA SER A 129 42.56 36.73 7.17
C SER A 129 44.05 36.63 7.49
N LYS A 130 44.80 36.14 6.51
CA LYS A 130 46.25 36.28 6.43
C LYS A 130 46.57 37.77 6.33
N GLU A 131 47.39 38.28 7.24
CA GLU A 131 48.20 39.47 7.00
C GLU A 131 49.66 39.11 7.31
N GLN A 132 50.34 38.61 6.27
CA GLN A 132 51.75 38.94 6.06
C GLN A 132 51.76 40.35 5.47
N GLU A 133 52.44 41.32 6.10
CA GLU A 133 53.45 42.15 5.44
C GLU A 133 54.22 43.04 6.45
N VAL A 134 55.54 42.80 6.46
CA VAL A 134 56.65 43.78 6.49
C VAL A 134 56.86 44.63 7.75
N ARG A 135 57.92 44.31 8.51
CA ARG A 135 59.19 45.07 8.55
C ARG A 135 60.33 44.25 9.14
#